data_AF-A0A2H0GA96-F1
#
_entry.id   AF-A0A2H0GA96-F1
#
_cell.length_a   1.000
_cell.length_b   1.000
_cell.length_c   1.000
_cell.angle_alpha   90.00
_cell.angle_beta   90.00
_cell.angle_gamma   90.00
#
_symmetry.space_group_name_H-M   'P 1'
#
loop_
_entity.id
_entity.type
_entity.pdbx_description
1 polymer ?
#
loop_
_entity_poly.entity_id
_entity_poly.type
_entity_poly.pdbx_seq_one_letter_code
_entity_poly.pdbx_strand_id
1 'polypeptide(L)' 'MNINKLIRKNIAAMKSYSSARDEFSGMQGVFLDANENPYDFSLPLGEGKREGINRYPDPYQSELKKVLAELKGVST' A
#
# COMPACT_ATOMS: atom_id res chain seq x y z
N MET A 1 25.54 24.54 1.93
CA MET A 1 25.46 23.28 2.70
C MET A 1 25.41 22.12 1.71
N ASN A 2 26.22 21.06 1.91
CA ASN A 2 26.22 19.89 1.02
C ASN A 2 25.37 18.78 1.66
N ILE A 3 24.17 18.54 1.11
CA ILE A 3 23.22 17.56 1.67
C ILE A 3 23.74 16.12 1.60
N ASN A 4 24.58 15.80 0.62
CA ASN A 4 25.13 14.45 0.46
C ASN A 4 26.04 14.04 1.64
N LYS A 5 26.58 15.03 2.37
CA LYS A 5 27.34 14.78 3.60
C LYS A 5 26.47 14.34 4.79
N LEU A 6 25.15 14.55 4.71
CA LEU A 6 24.19 14.17 5.75
C LEU A 6 23.57 12.79 5.51
N ILE A 7 23.75 12.22 4.31
CA ILE A 7 23.16 10.94 3.92
C ILE A 7 24.02 9.80 4.43
N ARG A 8 23.39 8.78 5.02
CA ARG A 8 24.08 7.54 5.42
C ARG A 8 24.65 6.83 4.19
N LYS A 9 25.88 6.34 4.27
CA LYS A 9 26.57 5.68 3.15
C LYS A 9 25.76 4.55 2.50
N ASN A 10 25.04 3.75 3.30
CA ASN A 10 24.21 2.67 2.79
C ASN A 10 23.00 3.18 1.98
N ILE A 11 22.42 4.32 2.35
CA ILE A 11 21.32 4.95 1.61
C ILE A 11 21.84 5.60 0.32
N ALA A 12 23.03 6.21 0.36
CA ALA A 12 23.64 6.78 -0.83
C ALA A 12 24.04 5.71 -1.87
N ALA A 13 24.39 4.50 -1.42
CA ALA A 13 24.82 3.41 -2.28
C ALA A 13 23.68 2.47 -2.74
N MET A 14 22.50 2.53 -2.10
CA MET A 14 21.42 1.63 -2.46
C MET A 14 20.80 2.01 -3.81
N LYS A 15 20.45 0.99 -4.60
CA LYS A 15 19.54 1.17 -5.75
C LYS A 15 18.12 1.11 -5.22
N SER A 16 17.27 2.06 -5.63
CA SER A 16 15.85 2.04 -5.30
C SER A 16 15.18 0.82 -5.91
N TYR A 17 14.14 0.33 -5.24
CA TYR A 17 13.22 -0.62 -5.87
C TYR A 17 12.60 0.02 -7.11
N SER A 18 12.46 -0.77 -8.18
CA SER A 18 11.79 -0.40 -9.41
C SER A 18 10.53 -1.25 -9.51
N SER A 19 9.36 -0.62 -9.54
CA SER A 19 8.11 -1.32 -9.77
C SER A 19 7.84 -1.49 -11.26
N ALA A 20 6.98 -2.43 -11.63
CA ALA A 20 6.58 -2.60 -13.04
C ALA A 20 5.96 -1.31 -13.64
N ARG A 21 5.36 -0.46 -12.79
CA ARG A 21 4.84 0.85 -13.19
C ARG A 21 5.94 1.89 -13.41
N ASP A 22 7.05 1.82 -12.67
CA ASP A 22 8.20 2.70 -12.89
C ASP A 22 8.90 2.39 -14.23
N GLU A 23 8.77 1.16 -14.71
CA GLU A 23 9.37 0.67 -15.97
C GLU A 23 8.44 0.87 -17.19
N PHE A 24 7.16 1.19 -16.98
CA PHE A 24 6.16 1.36 -18.03
C PHE A 24 5.77 2.84 -18.22
N SER A 25 5.94 3.38 -19.43
CA SER A 25 5.66 4.79 -19.72
C SER A 25 4.30 5.05 -20.41
N GLY A 26 3.45 4.05 -20.56
CA GLY A 26 2.13 4.18 -21.20
C GLY A 26 0.98 4.42 -20.21
N MET A 27 -0.17 4.90 -20.70
CA MET A 27 -1.41 5.01 -19.92
C MET A 27 -2.45 3.92 -20.25
N GLN A 28 -2.38 3.31 -21.43
CA GLN A 28 -3.30 2.28 -21.89
C GLN A 28 -2.53 0.99 -22.17
N GLY A 29 -3.09 -0.15 -21.77
CA GLY A 29 -2.47 -1.45 -21.98
C GLY A 29 -3.19 -2.57 -21.23
N VAL A 30 -2.79 -3.81 -21.52
CA VAL A 30 -3.15 -4.99 -20.74
C VAL A 30 -2.03 -5.21 -19.73
N PHE A 31 -2.34 -5.10 -18.44
CA PHE A 31 -1.36 -5.16 -17.35
C PHE A 31 -1.36 -6.54 -16.70
N LEU A 32 -0.28 -7.30 -16.90
CA LEU A 32 -0.07 -8.68 -16.40
C LEU A 32 1.33 -8.84 -15.78
N ASP A 33 1.78 -7.81 -15.06
CA ASP A 33 3.16 -7.63 -14.59
C ASP A 33 3.27 -7.53 -13.05
N ALA A 34 2.16 -7.33 -12.34
CA ALA A 34 2.13 -7.09 -10.89
C ALA A 34 1.23 -8.04 -10.08
N ASN A 35 0.74 -9.14 -10.68
CA ASN A 35 -0.19 -10.10 -10.05
C ASN A 35 -1.48 -9.47 -9.51
N GLU A 36 -1.95 -8.39 -10.15
CA GLU A 36 -3.23 -7.73 -9.82
C GLU A 36 -4.41 -8.62 -10.19
N ASN A 37 -5.53 -8.47 -9.47
CA ASN A 37 -6.78 -9.12 -9.84
C ASN A 37 -7.38 -8.41 -11.07
N PRO A 38 -7.80 -9.12 -12.13
CA PRO A 38 -8.35 -8.49 -13.34
C PRO A 38 -9.78 -7.96 -13.18
N TYR A 39 -10.47 -8.31 -12.09
CA TYR A 39 -11.84 -7.90 -11.83
C TYR A 39 -11.88 -6.59 -11.04
N ASP A 40 -12.83 -5.74 -11.40
CA ASP A 40 -13.12 -4.53 -10.64
C ASP A 40 -13.69 -4.91 -9.26
N PHE A 41 -13.27 -4.18 -8.22
CA PHE A 41 -13.80 -4.35 -6.89
C PHE A 41 -14.30 -3.01 -6.37
N SER A 42 -15.62 -2.83 -6.39
CA SER A 42 -16.27 -1.76 -5.66
C SER A 42 -16.33 -2.14 -4.19
N LEU A 43 -15.42 -1.57 -3.39
CA LEU A 43 -15.64 -1.53 -1.95
C LEU A 43 -17.01 -0.85 -1.72
N PRO A 44 -17.90 -1.40 -0.89
CA PRO A 44 -19.05 -0.66 -0.38
C PRO A 44 -18.55 0.32 0.69
N LEU A 45 -17.62 1.19 0.33
CA LEU A 45 -17.57 2.52 0.91
C LEU A 45 -18.77 3.23 0.29
N GLY A 46 -19.97 2.89 0.76
CA GLY A 46 -21.20 3.50 0.28
C GLY A 46 -21.02 5.01 0.24
N GLU A 47 -21.52 5.63 -0.83
CA GLU A 47 -21.60 7.08 -0.91
C GLU A 47 -22.19 7.60 0.42
N GLY A 48 -21.35 8.22 1.25
CA GLY A 48 -21.77 8.73 2.57
C GLY A 48 -20.93 8.35 3.78
N LYS A 49 -20.05 7.33 3.75
CA LYS A 49 -19.19 7.02 4.92
C LYS A 49 -17.84 7.77 4.91
N ARG A 50 -17.90 9.12 4.90
CA ARG A 50 -16.72 10.00 5.09
C ARG A 50 -16.69 10.67 6.46
N GLU A 51 -17.32 10.06 7.46
CA GLU A 51 -17.30 10.56 8.83
C GLU A 51 -15.99 10.19 9.53
N GLY A 52 -15.48 11.06 10.41
CA GLY A 52 -14.32 10.77 11.25
C GLY A 52 -12.95 10.83 10.58
N ILE A 53 -12.84 11.26 9.32
CA ILE A 53 -11.56 11.40 8.58
C ILE A 53 -10.62 12.48 9.17
N ASN A 54 -11.10 13.28 10.11
CA ASN A 54 -10.31 14.25 10.86
C ASN A 54 -9.57 13.64 12.08
N ARG A 55 -9.72 12.33 12.32
CA ARG A 55 -9.06 11.59 13.40
C ARG A 55 -8.14 10.52 12.83
N TYR A 56 -7.06 10.23 13.56
CA TYR A 56 -6.18 9.12 13.22
C TYR A 56 -6.97 7.79 13.29
N PRO A 57 -6.66 6.83 12.40
CA PRO A 57 -7.23 5.49 12.49
C PRO A 57 -6.73 4.77 13.76
N ASP A 58 -7.42 3.69 14.15
CA ASP A 58 -6.95 2.80 15.22
C ASP A 58 -5.54 2.27 14.88
N PRO A 59 -4.51 2.57 15.68
CA PRO A 59 -3.15 2.12 15.40
C PRO A 59 -2.97 0.61 15.59
N TYR A 60 -3.87 -0.06 16.31
CA TYR A 60 -3.77 -1.49 16.59
C TYR A 60 -4.55 -2.36 15.60
N GLN A 61 -5.49 -1.78 14.86
CA GLN A 61 -6.34 -2.43 13.85
C GLN A 61 -7.05 -3.67 14.42
N SER A 62 -7.56 -3.56 15.65
CA SER A 62 -7.99 -4.71 16.45
C SER A 62 -9.11 -5.49 15.76
N GLU A 63 -10.09 -4.77 15.19
CA GLU A 63 -11.22 -5.39 14.49
C GLU A 63 -10.80 -6.08 13.19
N LEU A 64 -9.88 -5.49 12.42
CA LEU A 64 -9.34 -6.12 11.21
C LEU A 64 -8.58 -7.41 11.56
N LYS A 65 -7.75 -7.37 12.60
CA LYS A 65 -6.98 -8.54 13.05
C LYS A 65 -7.89 -9.67 13.51
N LYS A 66 -8.99 -9.38 14.21
CA LYS A 66 -9.99 -10.40 14.60
C LYS A 66 -10.56 -11.12 13.39
N VAL A 67 -11.03 -10.37 12.38
CA VAL A 67 -11.58 -10.94 11.14
C VAL A 67 -10.54 -11.81 10.42
N LEU A 68 -9.29 -11.34 10.33
CA LEU A 68 -8.22 -12.10 9.70
C LEU A 68 -7.83 -13.35 10.51
N ALA A 69 -7.78 -13.25 11.83
CA ALA A 69 -7.43 -14.35 12.73
C ALA A 69 -8.46 -15.49 12.64
N GLU A 70 -9.75 -15.16 12.62
CA GLU A 70 -10.84 -16.11 12.37
C GLU A 70 -10.69 -16.78 10.99
N LEU A 71 -10.49 -15.99 9.93
CA LEU A 71 -10.31 -16.51 8.57
C LEU A 71 -9.09 -17.43 8.44
N LYS A 72 -8.02 -17.16 9.20
CA LYS A 72 -6.76 -17.89 9.14
C LYS A 72 -6.62 -18.98 10.20
N GLY A 73 -7.57 -19.10 11.13
CA GLY A 73 -7.53 -20.06 12.23
C GLY A 73 -6.37 -19.85 13.21
N VAL A 74 -6.00 -18.58 13.47
CA VAL A 74 -4.93 -18.21 14.41
C VAL A 74 -5.45 -17.31 15.53
N SER A 75 -4.66 -17.09 16.58
CA SER A 75 -4.99 -16.10 17.61
C SER A 75 -4.70 -14.67 17.14
N THR A 76 -5.47 -13.71 17.64
CA THR A 76 -5.20 -12.27 17.51
C THR A 76 -4.13 -11.77 18.47
#